data_AF-A0AAW5EFJ2-F1
#
_entry.id   AF-A0AAW5EFJ2-F1
#
_cell.length_a   1.000
_cell.length_b   1.000
_cell.length_c   1.000
_cell.angle_alpha   90.00
_cell.angle_beta   90.00
_cell.angle_gamma   90.00
#
_symmetry.space_group_name_H-M   'P 1'
#
loop_
_entity.id
_entity.type
_entity.pdbx_description
1 polymer ?
#
loop_
_entity_poly.entity_id
_entity_poly.type
_entity_poly.pdbx_seq_one_letter_code
_entity_poly.pdbx_strand_id
1 'polypeptide(L)'
;TYIMRRAQRHLEKGRVVIFAAGTGNPYFTTDTTAILRAVEIDAQMVIKATKVNGVYDKDPNKFDDAVFLQTLSYDEAMQDNIKVMDDTAIALAKDNSLPIVVCNMFEEGNLLKIIQGDNSLCSIVKN
;
A
#
# COMPACT_ATOMS: atom_id res chain seq x y z
N THR A 1 -2.47 -2.12 24.88
CA THR A 1 -2.60 -3.27 23.96
C THR A 1 -3.59 -2.92 22.86
N TYR A 2 -3.25 -3.26 21.61
CA TYR A 2 -4.16 -3.14 20.48
C TYR A 2 -5.36 -4.08 20.63
N ILE A 3 -6.56 -3.62 20.23
CA ILE A 3 -7.79 -4.42 20.22
C ILE A 3 -8.49 -4.16 18.90
N MET A 4 -8.46 -5.14 18.00
CA MET A 4 -9.05 -5.08 16.65
C MET A 4 -10.49 -4.57 16.65
N ARG A 5 -11.36 -5.17 17.46
CA ARG A 5 -12.78 -4.78 17.57
C ARG A 5 -12.99 -3.32 18.01
N ARG A 6 -12.05 -2.76 18.78
CA ARG A 6 -12.11 -1.35 19.19
C ARG A 6 -11.74 -0.43 18.03
N ALA A 7 -10.73 -0.81 17.23
CA ALA A 7 -10.35 -0.07 16.03
C ALA A 7 -11.49 -0.06 15.00
N GLN A 8 -12.07 -1.22 14.69
CA GLN A 8 -13.23 -1.34 13.80
C GLN A 8 -14.40 -0.45 14.27
N ARG A 9 -14.77 -0.52 15.56
CA ARG A 9 -15.83 0.35 16.12
C ARG A 9 -15.54 1.85 16.01
N HIS A 10 -14.26 2.25 16.02
CA HIS A 10 -13.91 3.65 15.80
C HIS A 10 -14.10 4.04 14.33
N LEU A 11 -13.71 3.17 13.38
CA LEU A 11 -13.91 3.37 11.95
C LEU A 11 -15.40 3.42 11.59
N GLU A 12 -16.24 2.53 12.13
CA GLU A 12 -17.70 2.53 11.96
C GLU A 12 -18.37 3.86 12.38
N LYS A 13 -17.73 4.61 13.30
CA LYS A 13 -18.19 5.92 13.76
C LYS A 13 -17.65 7.10 12.93
N GLY A 14 -17.00 6.82 11.80
CA GLY A 14 -16.38 7.84 10.94
C GLY A 14 -15.15 8.49 11.55
N ARG A 15 -14.45 7.81 12.48
CA ARG A 15 -13.24 8.36 13.12
C ARG A 15 -12.00 7.87 12.39
N VAL A 16 -11.02 8.76 12.27
CA VAL A 16 -9.67 8.39 11.84
C VAL A 16 -8.99 7.61 12.97
N VAL A 17 -8.41 6.45 12.63
CA VAL A 17 -7.65 5.60 13.54
C VAL A 17 -6.18 5.62 13.12
N ILE A 18 -5.29 5.96 14.05
CA ILE A 18 -3.85 5.95 13.84
C ILE A 18 -3.26 4.75 14.57
N PHE A 19 -2.63 3.85 13.82
CA PHE A 19 -1.86 2.73 14.37
C PHE A 19 -0.42 3.18 14.61
N ALA A 20 0.10 2.93 15.82
CA ALA A 20 1.45 3.28 16.21
C ALA A 20 2.17 2.08 16.81
N ALA A 21 3.51 2.18 16.91
CA ALA A 21 4.41 1.13 17.41
C ALA A 21 4.45 -0.18 16.59
N GLY A 22 4.11 -0.12 15.30
CA GLY A 22 4.25 -1.28 14.43
C GLY A 22 3.29 -2.42 14.83
N THR A 23 3.79 -3.66 14.73
CA THR A 23 3.17 -4.84 15.34
C THR A 23 3.51 -5.00 16.83
N GLY A 24 4.39 -4.14 17.35
CA GLY A 24 5.04 -4.31 18.66
C GLY A 24 6.20 -5.31 18.67
N ASN A 25 6.47 -5.99 17.55
CA ASN A 25 7.57 -6.95 17.43
C ASN A 25 8.74 -6.36 16.63
N PRO A 26 10.01 -6.63 17.03
CA PRO A 26 11.17 -6.31 16.21
C PRO A 26 11.14 -7.12 14.91
N TYR A 27 11.93 -6.68 13.92
CA TYR A 27 12.11 -7.31 12.59
C TYR A 27 10.94 -7.17 11.61
N PHE A 28 9.79 -6.61 12.01
CA PHE A 28 8.72 -6.26 11.09
C PHE A 28 8.91 -4.86 10.52
N THR A 29 8.78 -4.71 9.21
CA THR A 29 8.79 -3.39 8.57
C THR A 29 7.48 -2.64 8.82
N THR A 30 7.49 -1.34 8.54
CA THR A 30 6.26 -0.53 8.56
C THR A 30 5.28 -1.00 7.48
N ASP A 31 5.77 -1.42 6.31
CA ASP A 31 4.95 -1.94 5.22
C ASP A 31 4.25 -3.24 5.64
N THR A 32 4.98 -4.20 6.22
CA THR A 32 4.37 -5.45 6.74
C THR A 32 3.33 -5.15 7.82
N THR A 33 3.61 -4.18 8.71
CA THR A 33 2.64 -3.76 9.73
C THR A 33 1.38 -3.18 9.09
N ALA A 34 1.52 -2.31 8.09
CA ALA A 34 0.41 -1.65 7.43
C ALA A 34 -0.52 -2.67 6.77
N ILE A 35 0.05 -3.65 6.05
CA ILE A 35 -0.71 -4.77 5.47
C ILE A 35 -1.42 -5.56 6.58
N LEU A 36 -0.72 -5.92 7.66
CA LEU A 36 -1.34 -6.66 8.77
C LEU A 36 -2.51 -5.90 9.39
N ARG A 37 -2.35 -4.59 9.69
CA ARG A 37 -3.43 -3.77 10.26
C ARG A 37 -4.61 -3.66 9.29
N ALA A 38 -4.33 -3.52 8.00
CA ALA A 38 -5.34 -3.41 6.96
C ALA A 38 -6.17 -4.70 6.84
N VAL A 39 -5.53 -5.86 6.87
CA VAL A 39 -6.23 -7.16 6.92
C VAL A 39 -7.10 -7.26 8.18
N GLU A 40 -6.57 -6.93 9.36
CA GLU A 40 -7.31 -7.02 10.63
C GLU A 40 -8.55 -6.11 10.71
N ILE A 41 -8.57 -4.99 9.98
CA ILE A 41 -9.72 -4.07 9.94
C ILE A 41 -10.60 -4.25 8.69
N ASP A 42 -10.36 -5.30 7.91
CA ASP A 42 -11.08 -5.59 6.66
C ASP A 42 -11.03 -4.42 5.66
N ALA A 43 -9.87 -3.78 5.53
CA ALA A 43 -9.68 -2.69 4.58
C ALA A 43 -9.81 -3.17 3.13
N GLN A 44 -10.39 -2.33 2.27
CA GLN A 44 -10.58 -2.67 0.85
C GLN A 44 -9.29 -2.56 0.02
N MET A 45 -8.33 -1.78 0.49
CA MET A 45 -7.02 -1.59 -0.14
C MET A 45 -6.05 -0.93 0.85
N VAL A 46 -4.75 -1.00 0.55
CA VAL A 46 -3.71 -0.24 1.25
C VAL A 46 -3.09 0.75 0.29
N ILE A 47 -2.98 2.01 0.72
CA ILE A 47 -2.36 3.07 -0.07
C ILE A 47 -0.96 3.35 0.51
N LYS A 48 0.07 3.00 -0.25
CA LYS A 48 1.46 3.38 0.00
C LYS A 48 1.74 4.74 -0.66
N ALA A 49 1.66 5.77 0.18
CA ALA A 49 2.04 7.12 -0.18
C ALA A 49 3.57 7.25 -0.37
N THR A 50 3.99 7.70 -1.55
CA THR A 50 5.41 7.89 -1.88
C THR A 50 5.66 9.27 -2.49
N LYS A 51 6.92 9.55 -2.87
CA LYS A 51 7.34 10.77 -3.58
C LYS A 51 7.21 10.67 -5.10
N VAL A 52 6.91 9.49 -5.63
CA VAL A 52 6.77 9.22 -7.07
C VAL A 52 5.33 8.84 -7.38
N ASN A 53 4.93 8.95 -8.65
CA ASN A 53 3.54 8.74 -9.07
C ASN A 53 3.06 7.29 -8.93
N GLY A 54 3.97 6.33 -8.79
CA GLY A 54 3.64 4.92 -8.60
C GLY A 54 4.88 4.05 -8.78
N VAL A 55 4.65 2.84 -9.26
CA VAL A 55 5.67 1.84 -9.54
C VAL A 55 6.18 1.99 -10.97
N TYR A 56 7.49 1.85 -11.14
CA TYR A 56 8.18 1.86 -12.42
C TYR A 56 8.99 0.57 -12.58
N ASP A 57 9.27 0.18 -13.81
CA ASP A 57 10.12 -0.98 -14.13
C ASP A 57 11.57 -0.84 -13.62
N LYS A 58 12.03 0.40 -13.44
CA LYS A 58 13.31 0.81 -12.87
C LYS A 58 13.21 2.20 -12.25
N ASP A 59 14.26 2.61 -11.52
CA ASP A 59 14.27 3.90 -10.79
C ASP A 59 14.18 5.11 -11.74
N PRO A 60 13.06 5.86 -11.73
CA PRO A 60 12.87 6.99 -12.65
C PRO A 60 13.78 8.18 -12.35
N ASN A 61 14.47 8.20 -11.20
CA ASN A 61 15.46 9.23 -10.89
C ASN A 61 16.85 8.89 -11.44
N LYS A 62 17.05 7.66 -11.90
CA LYS A 62 18.34 7.17 -12.44
C LYS A 62 18.28 6.85 -13.92
N PHE A 63 17.09 6.55 -14.43
CA PHE A 63 16.86 6.08 -15.79
C PHE A 63 15.75 6.92 -16.44
N ASP A 64 16.11 7.69 -17.46
CA ASP A 64 15.17 8.54 -18.20
C ASP A 64 14.16 7.72 -19.02
N ASP A 65 14.48 6.45 -19.29
CA ASP A 65 13.64 5.49 -20.01
C ASP A 65 12.81 4.60 -19.06
N ALA A 66 12.63 5.01 -17.80
CA ALA A 66 11.76 4.31 -16.85
C ALA A 66 10.29 4.35 -17.29
N VAL A 67 9.67 3.18 -17.29
CA VAL A 67 8.30 2.94 -17.73
C VAL A 67 7.39 2.84 -16.52
N PHE A 68 6.34 3.65 -16.49
CA PHE A 68 5.31 3.60 -15.47
C PHE A 68 4.46 2.34 -15.60
N LEU A 69 4.30 1.61 -14.49
CA LEU A 69 3.54 0.37 -14.44
C LEU A 69 2.20 0.63 -13.74
N GLN A 70 1.11 0.80 -14.51
CA GLN A 70 -0.19 1.14 -13.94
C GLN A 70 -0.82 0.00 -13.13
N THR A 71 -0.66 -1.24 -13.59
CA THR A 71 -1.15 -2.44 -12.88
C THR A 71 -0.05 -3.48 -12.87
N LEU A 72 0.10 -4.15 -11.74
CA LEU A 72 1.06 -5.25 -11.56
C LEU A 72 0.37 -6.40 -10.83
N SER A 73 0.79 -7.61 -11.14
CA SER A 73 0.53 -8.78 -10.32
C SER A 73 1.40 -8.77 -9.06
N TYR A 74 0.98 -9.52 -8.03
CA TYR A 74 1.82 -9.70 -6.84
C TYR A 74 3.17 -10.37 -7.19
N ASP A 75 3.20 -11.25 -8.18
CA ASP A 75 4.43 -11.92 -8.62
C ASP A 75 5.39 -10.95 -9.31
N GLU A 76 4.88 -10.01 -10.12
CA GLU A 76 5.69 -8.91 -10.68
C GLU A 76 6.22 -7.99 -9.58
N ALA A 77 5.40 -7.68 -8.56
CA ALA A 77 5.80 -6.84 -7.45
C ALA A 77 6.92 -7.44 -6.57
N MET A 78 7.12 -8.76 -6.63
CA MET A 78 8.21 -9.48 -5.94
C MET A 78 9.49 -9.59 -6.78
N GLN A 79 9.50 -9.12 -8.03
CA GLN A 79 10.72 -9.15 -8.84
C GLN A 79 11.74 -8.12 -8.33
N ASP A 80 13.02 -8.50 -8.25
CA ASP A 80 14.09 -7.70 -7.66
C ASP A 80 14.24 -6.28 -8.26
N ASN A 81 13.87 -6.10 -9.52
CA ASN A 81 13.90 -4.81 -10.22
C ASN A 81 12.74 -3.88 -9.85
N ILE A 82 11.65 -4.42 -9.28
CA ILE A 82 10.42 -3.70 -8.98
C ILE A 82 10.30 -3.53 -7.46
N LYS A 83 10.63 -2.34 -6.95
CA LYS A 83 10.61 -2.06 -5.50
C LYS A 83 9.26 -1.52 -5.04
N VAL A 84 8.29 -2.40 -4.80
CA VAL A 84 6.98 -2.01 -4.22
C VAL A 84 7.05 -1.96 -2.70
N MET A 85 7.29 -3.09 -2.03
CA MET A 85 7.43 -3.27 -0.57
C MET A 85 8.40 -4.43 -0.32
N ASP A 86 8.70 -4.74 0.94
CA ASP A 86 9.40 -6.00 1.26
C ASP A 86 8.53 -7.23 0.91
N ASP A 87 9.19 -8.34 0.59
CA ASP A 87 8.53 -9.58 0.16
C ASP A 87 7.53 -10.09 1.18
N THR A 88 7.76 -9.86 2.48
CA THR A 88 6.85 -10.30 3.54
C THR A 88 5.52 -9.54 3.48
N ALA A 89 5.58 -8.23 3.25
CA ALA A 89 4.38 -7.40 3.07
C ALA A 89 3.60 -7.80 1.80
N ILE A 90 4.30 -8.07 0.68
CA ILE A 90 3.66 -8.47 -0.58
C ILE A 90 3.01 -9.85 -0.44
N ALA A 91 3.71 -10.82 0.15
CA ALA A 91 3.16 -12.15 0.39
C ALA A 91 1.91 -12.09 1.28
N LEU A 92 1.95 -11.31 2.38
CA LEU A 92 0.81 -11.14 3.26
C LEU A 92 -0.40 -10.49 2.54
N ALA A 93 -0.14 -9.52 1.65
CA ALA A 93 -1.18 -8.89 0.85
C ALA A 93 -1.78 -9.86 -0.18
N LYS A 94 -0.92 -10.66 -0.85
CA LYS A 94 -1.31 -11.69 -1.83
C LYS A 94 -2.23 -12.75 -1.20
N ASP A 95 -1.82 -13.29 -0.05
CA ASP A 95 -2.57 -14.34 0.66
C ASP A 95 -3.98 -13.88 1.09
N ASN A 96 -4.12 -12.57 1.34
CA ASN A 96 -5.40 -11.95 1.72
C ASN A 96 -6.12 -11.27 0.55
N SER A 97 -5.60 -11.37 -0.68
CA SER A 97 -6.11 -10.67 -1.87
C SER A 97 -6.32 -9.17 -1.64
N LEU A 98 -5.45 -8.54 -0.84
CA LEU A 98 -5.54 -7.13 -0.46
C LEU A 98 -4.82 -6.27 -1.51
N PRO A 99 -5.53 -5.41 -2.26
CA PRO A 99 -4.91 -4.55 -3.26
C PRO A 99 -3.96 -3.53 -2.61
N ILE A 100 -2.81 -3.33 -3.25
CA ILE A 100 -1.82 -2.32 -2.84
C ILE A 100 -1.81 -1.23 -3.89
N VAL A 101 -2.02 0.01 -3.48
CA VAL A 101 -1.95 1.19 -4.34
C VAL A 101 -0.71 1.98 -3.99
N VAL A 102 0.13 2.29 -4.98
CA VAL A 102 1.29 3.17 -4.83
C VAL A 102 0.98 4.47 -5.55
N CYS A 103 1.07 5.59 -4.84
CA CYS A 103 0.75 6.90 -5.41
C CYS A 103 1.62 8.01 -4.83
N ASN A 104 1.63 9.16 -5.53
CA ASN A 104 2.24 10.38 -5.03
C ASN A 104 1.31 11.08 -4.03
N MET A 105 1.82 11.39 -2.83
CA MET A 105 1.05 12.07 -1.79
C MET A 105 1.07 13.60 -1.87
N PHE A 106 1.97 14.18 -2.67
CA PHE A 106 2.12 15.63 -2.82
C PHE A 106 1.18 16.21 -3.87
N GLU A 107 0.56 15.37 -4.68
CA GLU A 107 -0.48 15.75 -5.64
C GLU A 107 -1.80 16.03 -4.90
N GLU A 108 -2.25 17.28 -4.93
CA GLU A 108 -3.45 17.72 -4.23
C GLU A 108 -4.70 17.00 -4.75
N GLY A 109 -5.51 16.47 -3.83
CA GLY A 109 -6.73 15.73 -4.16
C GLY A 109 -6.51 14.33 -4.71
N ASN A 110 -5.26 13.88 -4.92
CA ASN A 110 -4.96 12.57 -5.51
C ASN A 110 -5.54 11.41 -4.70
N LEU A 111 -5.43 11.47 -3.35
CA LEU A 111 -5.98 10.44 -2.47
C LEU A 111 -7.51 10.27 -2.65
N LEU A 112 -8.24 11.37 -2.78
CA LEU A 112 -9.69 11.33 -2.96
C LEU A 112 -10.06 10.74 -4.33
N LYS A 113 -9.34 11.14 -5.38
CA LYS A 113 -9.52 10.61 -6.75
C LYS A 113 -9.33 9.10 -6.81
N ILE A 114 -8.25 8.60 -6.20
CA ILE A 114 -7.93 7.16 -6.11
C ILE A 114 -9.06 6.41 -5.40
N ILE A 115 -9.52 6.90 -4.25
CA ILE A 115 -10.62 6.27 -3.49
C ILE A 115 -11.93 6.29 -4.30
N GLN A 116 -12.13 7.30 -5.16
CA GLN A 116 -13.27 7.39 -6.08
C GLN A 116 -13.12 6.54 -7.35
N GLY A 117 -11.98 5.86 -7.53
CA GLY A 117 -11.72 4.93 -8.64
C GLY A 117 -10.93 5.51 -9.82
N ASP A 118 -10.44 6.74 -9.72
CA ASP A 118 -9.51 7.30 -10.71
C ASP A 118 -8.10 6.77 -10.46
N ASN A 119 -7.71 5.78 -11.27
CA ASN A 119 -6.43 5.09 -11.18
C ASN A 119 -5.42 5.61 -12.22
N SER A 120 -5.62 6.81 -12.76
CA SER A 120 -4.72 7.38 -13.78
C SER A 120 -3.36 7.80 -13.21
N LEU A 121 -3.30 8.12 -11.91
CA LEU A 121 -2.12 8.67 -11.23
C LEU A 121 -1.61 7.77 -10.10
N CYS A 122 -1.83 6.47 -10.21
CA CYS A 122 -1.32 5.47 -9.27
C CYS A 122 -1.04 4.13 -9.93
N SER A 123 -0.19 3.33 -9.29
CA SER A 123 0.01 1.93 -9.63
C SER A 123 -0.75 1.03 -8.68
N ILE A 124 -1.36 -0.04 -9.19
CA ILE A 124 -2.12 -1.00 -8.39
C ILE A 124 -1.50 -2.38 -8.51
N VAL A 125 -1.18 -2.99 -7.36
CA VAL A 125 -0.80 -4.40 -7.26
C VAL A 125 -2.01 -5.21 -6.84
N LYS A 126 -2.41 -6.17 -7.67
CA LYS A 126 -3.57 -7.06 -7.45
C LYS A 126 -3.45 -8.32 -8.33
N ASN A 127 -4.29 -9.33 -8.09
CA ASN A 127 -4.45 -10.47 -8.99
C ASN A 127 -5.18 -10.09 -10.29
#